data_AF-A0A7J5W9Y3-F1
#
_entry.id   AF-A0A7J5W9Y3-F1
#
_cell.length_a   1.000
_cell.length_b   1.000
_cell.length_c   1.000
_cell.angle_alpha   90.00
_cell.angle_beta   90.00
_cell.angle_gamma   90.00
#
_symmetry.space_group_name_H-M   'P 1'
#
loop_
_entity.id
_entity.type
_entity.pdbx_description
1 polymer ?
#
loop_
_entity_poly.entity_id
_entity_poly.type
_entity_poly.pdbx_seq_one_letter_code
_entity_poly.pdbx_strand_id
1 'polypeptide(L)' 'MSAAQAAFAYVLANPGVSSCVFGTTNLANSIEVIESSELQLSPSSMSAIRQAFQLMDQTIST' A
#
# COMPACT_ATOMS: atom_id res chain seq x y z
N MET A 1 7.70 5.99 -7.89
CA MET A 1 6.60 5.55 -7.02
C MET A 1 6.66 6.36 -5.75
N SER A 2 5.59 7.07 -5.41
CA SER A 2 5.46 7.77 -4.13
C SER A 2 5.08 6.81 -2.98
N ALA A 3 5.07 7.32 -1.75
CA ALA A 3 4.60 6.54 -0.60
C ALA A 3 3.12 6.15 -0.72
N ALA A 4 2.26 7.04 -1.22
CA ALA A 4 0.85 6.74 -1.45
C ALA A 4 0.71 5.62 -2.49
N GLN A 5 1.37 5.77 -3.65
CA GLN A 5 1.35 4.75 -4.69
C GLN A 5 1.85 3.38 -4.19
N ALA A 6 2.89 3.35 -3.36
CA ALA A 6 3.40 2.12 -2.75
C ALA A 6 2.35 1.45 -1.86
N ALA A 7 1.63 2.23 -1.05
CA ALA A 7 0.58 1.74 -0.18
C ALA A 7 -0.61 1.16 -0.97
N PHE A 8 -1.05 1.85 -2.03
CA PHE A 8 -2.11 1.33 -2.90
C PHE A 8 -1.70 0.07 -3.65
N ALA A 9 -0.49 0.06 -4.25
CA ALA A 9 0.04 -1.12 -4.92
C ALA A 9 0.14 -2.33 -3.97
N TYR A 10 0.52 -2.11 -2.71
CA TYR A 10 0.51 -3.16 -1.68
C TYR A 10 -0.89 -3.73 -1.42
N VAL A 11 -1.88 -2.86 -1.22
CA VAL A 11 -3.26 -3.25 -0.90
C VAL A 11 -3.92 -3.96 -2.07
N LEU A 12 -3.77 -3.42 -3.28
CA LEU A 12 -4.35 -3.96 -4.51
C LEU A 12 -3.69 -5.27 -4.95
N ALA A 13 -2.45 -5.56 -4.52
CA ALA A 13 -1.80 -6.85 -4.75
C ALA A 13 -2.41 -8.00 -3.93
N ASN A 14 -3.30 -7.73 -2.97
CA ASN A 14 -3.98 -8.76 -2.20
C ASN A 14 -5.23 -9.27 -2.95
N PRO A 15 -5.28 -10.56 -3.36
CA PRO A 15 -6.44 -11.11 -4.09
C PRO A 15 -7.75 -11.08 -3.29
N GLY A 16 -7.69 -10.94 -1.97
CA GLY A 16 -8.87 -10.80 -1.11
C GLY A 16 -9.48 -9.40 -1.11
N VAL A 17 -8.84 -8.41 -1.73
CA VAL A 17 -9.34 -7.03 -1.83
C VAL A 17 -9.93 -6.81 -3.22
N SER A 18 -11.24 -6.61 -3.30
CA SER A 18 -11.94 -6.35 -4.56
C SER A 18 -11.84 -4.89 -5.01
N SER A 19 -11.71 -3.95 -4.08
CA SER A 19 -11.62 -2.52 -4.36
C SER A 19 -10.93 -1.78 -3.20
N CYS A 20 -10.25 -0.68 -3.52
CA CYS A 20 -9.62 0.19 -2.54
C CYS A 20 -10.35 1.54 -2.51
N VAL A 21 -11.00 1.86 -1.38
CA VAL A 21 -11.66 3.15 -1.17
C VAL A 21 -10.65 4.13 -0.58
N PHE A 22 -10.52 5.31 -1.21
CA PHE A 22 -9.61 6.35 -0.75
C PHE A 22 -10.28 7.71 -0.68
N GLY A 23 -9.88 8.49 0.33
CA GLY A 23 -10.31 9.87 0.52
C GLY A 23 -9.17 10.83 0.24
N THR A 24 -9.47 11.93 -0.44
CA THR A 24 -8.54 13.03 -0.64
C THR A 24 -9.28 14.36 -0.62
N THR A 25 -8.58 15.41 -0.19
CA THR A 25 -9.05 16.80 -0.25
C THR A 25 -8.42 17.58 -1.43
N ASN A 26 -7.56 16.92 -2.22
CA ASN A 26 -6.85 17.50 -3.35
C ASN A 26 -6.94 16.60 -4.59
N LEU A 27 -7.25 17.19 -5.75
CA LEU A 27 -7.34 16.51 -7.04
C LEU A 27 -6.03 15.86 -7.47
N ALA A 28 -4.88 16.48 -7.17
CA ALA A 28 -3.57 15.93 -7.55
C ALA A 28 -3.34 14.54 -6.94
N ASN A 29 -3.75 14.34 -5.68
CA ASN A 29 -3.67 13.04 -5.02
C ASN A 29 -4.62 12.02 -5.66
N SER A 30 -5.78 12.44 -6.18
CA SER A 30 -6.67 11.52 -6.92
C SER A 30 -5.97 10.95 -8.15
N ILE A 31 -5.27 11.80 -8.91
CA ILE A 31 -4.52 11.40 -10.10
C ILE A 31 -3.40 10.43 -9.71
N GLU A 32 -2.63 10.79 -8.69
CA GLU A 32 -1.54 9.97 -8.15
C GLU A 32 -2.00 8.56 -7.75
N VAL A 33 -3.16 8.44 -7.10
CA VAL A 33 -3.73 7.16 -6.68
C VAL A 33 -4.26 6.36 -7.87
N ILE A 34 -4.89 6.99 -8.86
CA ILE A 34 -5.34 6.30 -10.07
C ILE A 34 -4.15 5.67 -10.81
N GLU A 35 -3.04 6.40 -10.91
CA GLU A 35 -1.79 5.90 -11.52
C GLU A 35 -1.19 4.69 -10.78
N SER A 36 -1.55 4.47 -9.51
CA SER A 36 -1.07 3.33 -8.73
C SER A 36 -1.72 1.99 -9.10
N SER A 37 -2.87 2.01 -9.79
CA SER A 37 -3.65 0.80 -10.10
C SER A 37 -2.89 -0.21 -10.96
N GLU A 38 -1.94 0.24 -11.77
CA GLU A 38 -1.11 -0.62 -12.63
C GLU A 38 0.28 -0.89 -12.03
N LEU A 39 0.60 -0.32 -10.87
CA LEU A 39 1.91 -0.48 -10.25
C LEU A 39 1.99 -1.77 -9.45
N GLN A 40 3.16 -2.41 -9.51
CA GLN A 40 3.49 -3.57 -8.69
C GLN A 40 4.73 -3.28 -7.86
N LEU A 41 4.68 -3.66 -6.59
CA LEU A 41 5.86 -3.65 -5.75
C LEU A 41 6.83 -4.74 -6.17
N SER A 42 8.12 -4.46 -6.07
CA SER A 42 9.12 -5.51 -6.20
C SER A 42 8.93 -6.57 -5.08
N PRO A 43 9.31 -7.84 -5.33
CA PRO A 43 9.24 -8.88 -4.31
C PRO A 43 10.00 -8.53 -3.03
N SER A 44 11.14 -7.82 -3.16
CA SER A 44 11.94 -7.35 -2.04
C SER A 44 11.20 -6.32 -1.17
N SER A 45 10.55 -5.33 -1.80
CA SER A 45 9.75 -4.33 -1.09
C SER A 45 8.55 -4.95 -0.40
N MET A 46 7.89 -5.92 -1.04
CA MET A 46 6.77 -6.66 -0.45
C MET A 46 7.21 -7.44 0.80
N SER A 47 8.37 -8.10 0.75
CA SER A 47 8.95 -8.80 1.89
C SER A 47 9.32 -7.84 3.02
N ALA A 48 9.92 -6.69 2.70
CA ALA A 48 10.29 -5.68 3.69
C ALA A 48 9.07 -5.12 4.45
N ILE A 49 7.97 -4.83 3.74
CA ILE A 49 6.72 -4.36 4.37
C ILE A 49 6.17 -5.41 5.33
N ARG A 50 6.14 -6.69 4.93
CA ARG A 50 5.67 -7.78 5.78
C ARG A 50 6.53 -7.97 7.03
N GLN A 51 7.86 -7.89 6.89
CA GLN A 51 8.78 -7.97 8.02
C GLN A 51 8.58 -6.80 8.99
N ALA A 52 8.45 -5.57 8.47
CA ALA A 52 8.19 -4.39 9.29
C ALA A 52 6.91 -4.55 10.11
N PHE A 53 5.83 -5.07 9.51
CA PHE A 53 4.58 -5.35 10.20
C PHE A 53 4.74 -6.41 11.31
N GLN A 54 5.45 -7.51 11.04
CA GLN A 54 5.70 -8.55 12.06
C GLN A 54 6.50 -8.05 13.26
N LEU A 55 7.47 -7.15 13.03
CA LEU A 55 8.24 -6.52 14.10
C LEU A 55 7.37 -5.56 14.95
N MET A 56 6.38 -4.91 14.34
CA MET A 56 5.43 -4.07 15.07
C MET A 56 4.51 -4.90 15.97
N ASP A 57 4.06 -6.07 15.53
CA ASP A 57 3.18 -6.96 16.30
C ASP A 57 3.85 -7.45 17.60
N GLN A 58 5.17 -7.65 17.58
CA GLN A 58 5.97 -7.94 18.78
C GLN A 58 6.02 -6.77 19.78
N THR A 59 5.74 -5.54 19.34
CA THR A 59 5.81 -4.33 20.17
C THR A 59 4.47 -3.98 20.82
N ILE A 60 3.34 -4.48 20.29
CA ILE A 60 1.97 -4.16 20.78
C ILE A 60 1.43 -5.25 21.74
N SER A 61 2.26 -6.20 22.16
CA SER A 61 1.91 -7.14 23.24
C SER A 61 1.94 -6.44 24.61
N THR A 62 0.83 -5.78 24.97
CA THR A 62 0.49 -5.35 26.34
C THR A 62 -0.73 -6.11 26.85
#